data_AF-K0Q586-F1
#
_entry.id   AF-K0Q586-F1
#
_cell.length_a   1.000
_cell.length_b   1.000
_cell.length_c   1.000
_cell.angle_alpha   90.00
_cell.angle_beta   90.00
_cell.angle_gamma   90.00
#
_symmetry.space_group_name_H-M   'P 1'
#
loop_
_entity.id
_entity.type
_entity.pdbx_description
1 polymer ?
#
loop_
_entity_poly.entity_id
_entity_poly.type
_entity_poly.pdbx_seq_one_letter_code
_entity_poly.pdbx_strand_id
1 'polypeptide(L)'
;MVDDRSATNSFGLTHEYLSIMLGARRPSVTDAIHVLEGEQLIRSTRGNLGIRDRSRLVEFAGESYGTPEAEHRRLMSLPLTSRKTRASTHALA
;
A
#
# COMPACT_ATOMS: atom_id res chain seq x y z
N MET A 1 -3.93 -1.13 -0.93
CA MET A 1 -2.95 -1.39 -2.03
C MET A 1 -2.11 -0.14 -2.19
N VAL A 2 -0.97 -0.16 -2.89
CA VAL A 2 -0.17 1.07 -3.07
C VAL A 2 -0.95 2.16 -3.81
N ASP A 3 -1.84 1.79 -4.73
CA ASP A 3 -2.68 2.76 -5.46
C ASP A 3 -3.70 3.49 -4.59
N ASP A 4 -4.16 2.92 -3.46
CA ASP A 4 -5.04 3.63 -2.52
C ASP A 4 -4.38 4.88 -1.93
N ARG A 5 -3.05 4.92 -1.97
CA ARG A 5 -2.20 5.95 -1.36
C ARG A 5 -1.50 6.80 -2.41
N SER A 6 -1.73 6.55 -3.70
CA SER A 6 -1.16 7.33 -4.80
C SER A 6 -2.23 7.89 -5.72
N ALA A 7 -1.97 9.05 -6.30
CA ALA A 7 -2.85 9.62 -7.33
C ALA A 7 -2.69 8.92 -8.70
N THR A 8 -1.80 7.94 -8.82
CA THR A 8 -1.46 7.25 -10.07
C THR A 8 -1.62 5.73 -9.94
N ASN A 9 -1.83 5.07 -11.07
CA ASN A 9 -1.89 3.61 -11.20
C ASN A 9 -0.62 3.00 -11.81
N SER A 10 0.40 3.82 -12.05
CA SER A 10 1.70 3.42 -12.59
C SER A 10 2.79 3.83 -11.63
N PHE A 11 3.75 2.92 -11.44
CA PHE A 11 4.79 3.01 -10.42
C PHE A 11 6.14 2.76 -11.06
N GLY A 12 7.06 3.72 -10.90
CA GLY A 12 8.45 3.61 -11.37
C GLY A 12 9.28 2.65 -10.51
N LEU A 13 8.92 1.37 -10.50
CA LEU A 13 9.54 0.34 -9.66
C LEU A 13 10.18 -0.74 -10.53
N THR A 14 11.36 -1.19 -10.12
CA THR A 14 12.02 -2.36 -10.72
C THR A 14 11.71 -3.59 -9.88
N HIS A 15 11.86 -4.78 -10.47
CA HIS A 15 11.73 -6.05 -9.73
C HIS A 15 12.76 -6.13 -8.59
N GLU A 16 13.96 -5.57 -8.80
CA GLU A 16 15.02 -5.52 -7.77
C GLU A 16 14.61 -4.64 -6.59
N TYR A 17 14.02 -3.49 -6.87
CA TYR A 17 13.56 -2.59 -5.83
C TYR A 17 12.41 -3.20 -5.02
N LEU A 18 11.48 -3.88 -5.70
CA LEU A 18 10.43 -4.65 -5.02
C LEU A 18 10.99 -5.77 -4.15
N SER A 19 12.03 -6.49 -4.59
CA SER A 19 12.64 -7.53 -3.75
C SER A 19 13.25 -6.96 -2.47
N ILE A 20 13.88 -5.79 -2.54
CA ILE A 20 14.39 -5.09 -1.36
C ILE A 20 13.24 -4.68 -0.44
N MET A 21 12.18 -4.05 -0.97
CA MET A 21 11.03 -3.60 -0.17
C MET A 21 10.30 -4.75 0.54
N LEU A 22 10.19 -5.91 -0.11
CA LEU A 22 9.45 -7.06 0.38
C LEU A 22 10.34 -8.06 1.16
N GLY A 23 11.64 -7.80 1.27
CA GLY A 23 12.59 -8.74 1.90
C GLY A 23 12.62 -10.11 1.19
N ALA A 24 12.30 -10.13 -0.10
CA ALA A 24 12.22 -11.34 -0.91
C ALA A 24 13.42 -11.44 -1.87
N ARG A 25 13.62 -12.60 -2.47
CA ARG A 25 14.58 -12.77 -3.56
C ARG A 25 13.99 -12.28 -4.89
N ARG A 26 14.80 -11.61 -5.71
CA ARG A 26 14.40 -11.07 -7.02
C ARG A 26 13.68 -12.09 -7.93
N PRO A 27 14.08 -13.38 -8.01
CA PRO A 27 13.34 -14.37 -8.80
C PRO A 27 11.89 -14.54 -8.34
N SER A 28 11.64 -14.61 -7.02
CA SER A 28 10.28 -14.77 -6.49
C SER A 28 9.38 -13.57 -6.80
N VAL A 29 9.95 -12.36 -6.81
CA VAL A 29 9.23 -11.16 -7.28
C VAL A 29 8.90 -11.26 -8.77
N THR A 30 9.86 -11.75 -9.57
CA THR A 30 9.67 -11.91 -11.01
C THR A 30 8.60 -12.95 -11.32
N ASP A 31 8.58 -14.07 -10.60
CA ASP A 31 7.56 -15.12 -10.75
C ASP A 31 6.16 -14.58 -10.42
N ALA A 32 6.03 -13.85 -9.31
CA ALA A 32 4.77 -13.22 -8.93
C ALA A 32 4.29 -12.19 -9.97
N ILE A 33 5.19 -11.37 -10.51
CA ILE A 33 4.86 -10.41 -11.57
C ILE A 33 4.41 -11.12 -12.85
N HIS A 34 5.07 -12.22 -13.24
CA HIS A 34 4.64 -13.01 -14.39
C HIS A 34 3.23 -13.58 -14.22
N VAL A 35 2.88 -14.07 -13.03
CA VAL A 35 1.52 -14.56 -12.75
C VAL A 35 0.50 -13.41 -12.89
N LEU A 36 0.76 -12.27 -12.24
CA LEU A 36 -0.15 -11.12 -12.27
C LEU A 36 -0.30 -10.51 -13.67
N GLU A 37 0.76 -10.49 -14.48
CA GLU A 37 0.71 -10.03 -15.87
C GLU A 37 0.03 -11.05 -16.79
N GLY A 38 0.23 -12.36 -16.55
CA GLY A 38 -0.46 -13.44 -17.26
C GLY A 38 -1.98 -13.36 -17.10
N GLU A 39 -2.46 -13.05 -15.89
CA GLU A 39 -3.87 -12.83 -15.57
C GLU A 39 -4.43 -11.47 -16.06
N GLN A 40 -3.59 -10.66 -16.74
CA GLN A 40 -3.90 -9.31 -17.22
C GLN A 40 -4.25 -8.30 -16.13
N LEU A 41 -3.85 -8.54 -14.88
CA LEU A 41 -4.15 -7.66 -13.75
C LEU A 41 -3.23 -6.44 -13.74
N ILE A 42 -1.98 -6.63 -14.18
CA ILE A 42 -0.95 -5.59 -14.26
C ILE A 42 -0.23 -5.63 -15.61
N ARG A 43 0.58 -4.60 -15.86
CA ARG A 43 1.56 -4.53 -16.95
C ARG A 43 2.91 -4.18 -16.36
N SER A 44 3.91 -5.05 -16.57
CA SER A 44 5.29 -4.73 -16.23
C SER A 44 6.08 -4.33 -17.48
N THR A 45 6.77 -3.21 -17.41
CA THR A 45 7.81 -2.83 -18.36
C THR A 45 9.08 -2.50 -17.58
N ARG A 46 10.19 -2.28 -18.30
CA ARG A 46 11.47 -2.01 -17.64
C ARG A 46 11.37 -0.78 -16.73
N GLY A 47 11.42 -1.01 -15.42
CA GLY A 47 11.37 0.03 -14.40
C GLY A 47 10.00 0.67 -14.19
N ASN A 48 8.93 0.06 -14.71
CA ASN A 48 7.58 0.57 -14.54
C ASN A 48 6.56 -0.57 -14.37
N LEU A 49 5.67 -0.42 -13.40
CA LEU A 49 4.57 -1.34 -13.12
C LEU A 49 3.27 -0.58 -13.12
N GLY A 50 2.33 -0.99 -13.97
CA GLY A 50 1.01 -0.37 -14.09
C GLY A 50 -0.10 -1.34 -13.71
N ILE A 51 -1.11 -0.87 -12.97
CA ILE A 51 -2.34 -1.62 -12.70
C ILE A 51 -3.26 -1.49 -13.91
N ARG A 52 -3.73 -2.63 -14.44
CA ARG A 52 -4.67 -2.66 -15.57
C ARG A 52 -6.11 -2.82 -15.12
N ASP A 53 -6.35 -3.76 -14.22
CA ASP A 53 -7.68 -4.06 -13.71
C ASP A 53 -7.63 -4.07 -12.18
N ARG A 54 -8.04 -2.95 -11.59
CA ARG A 54 -8.03 -2.79 -10.14
C ARG A 54 -9.00 -3.75 -9.45
N SER A 55 -10.20 -3.89 -9.99
CA SER A 55 -11.25 -4.72 -9.38
C SER A 55 -10.82 -6.18 -9.35
N ARG A 56 -10.36 -6.71 -10.49
CA ARG A 56 -9.88 -8.10 -10.56
C ARG A 56 -8.61 -8.32 -9.73
N LEU A 57 -7.76 -7.30 -9.58
CA LEU A 57 -6.56 -7.40 -8.75
C LEU A 57 -6.90 -7.46 -7.25
N VAL A 58 -7.95 -6.75 -6.82
CA VAL A 58 -8.50 -6.87 -5.46
C VAL A 58 -9.13 -8.26 -5.26
N GLU A 59 -9.90 -8.76 -6.23
CA GLU A 59 -10.45 -10.11 -6.18
C GLU A 59 -9.35 -11.18 -6.11
N PHE A 60 -8.29 -11.04 -6.91
CA PHE A 60 -7.13 -11.93 -6.90
C PHE A 60 -6.41 -11.93 -5.55
N ALA A 61 -6.31 -10.77 -4.89
CA ALA A 61 -5.71 -10.68 -3.56
C ALA A 61 -6.55 -11.38 -2.48
N GLY A 62 -7.86 -11.54 -2.70
CA GLY A 62 -8.76 -12.23 -1.80
C GLY A 62 -8.72 -11.67 -0.37
N GLU A 63 -8.68 -12.55 0.62
CA GLU A 63 -8.71 -12.18 2.04
C GLU A 63 -7.46 -11.42 2.52
N SER A 64 -6.38 -11.41 1.74
CA SER A 64 -5.19 -10.62 2.06
C SER A 64 -5.42 -9.11 1.93
N TYR A 65 -6.57 -8.72 1.38
CA TYR A 65 -6.97 -7.35 1.11
C TYR A 65 -8.39 -7.05 1.58
N GLY A 66 -8.63 -5.83 2.07
CA GLY A 66 -9.95 -5.32 2.40
C GLY A 66 -10.13 -5.02 3.87
N THR A 67 -10.00 -6.01 4.75
CA THR A 67 -10.13 -5.79 6.22
C THR A 67 -9.08 -4.82 6.75
N PRO A 68 -7.77 -4.97 6.44
CA PRO A 68 -6.76 -4.00 6.87
C PRO A 68 -7.00 -2.60 6.31
N GLU A 69 -7.43 -2.49 5.04
CA GLU A 69 -7.75 -1.22 4.38
C GLU A 69 -8.96 -0.53 4.99
N ALA A 70 -10.00 -1.29 5.36
CA ALA A 70 -11.19 -0.77 6.01
C ALA A 70 -10.86 -0.20 7.38
N GLU A 71 -10.06 -0.92 8.19
CA GLU A 71 -9.64 -0.41 9.49
C GLU A 71 -8.69 0.78 9.34
N HIS A 72 -7.78 0.76 8.36
CA HIS A 72 -6.96 1.92 8.05
C HIS A 72 -7.83 3.15 7.75
N ARG A 73 -8.85 3.02 6.89
CA ARG A 73 -9.77 4.12 6.57
C ARG A 73 -10.53 4.61 7.79
N ARG A 74 -10.99 3.69 8.65
CA ARG A 74 -11.67 4.02 9.91
C ARG A 74 -10.75 4.84 10.81
N LEU A 75 -9.55 4.35 11.08
CA LEU A 75 -8.58 5.01 11.95
C LEU A 75 -8.14 6.37 11.41
N MET A 76 -7.90 6.48 10.11
CA MET A 76 -7.48 7.74 9.47
C MET A 76 -8.61 8.79 9.38
N SER A 77 -9.87 8.38 9.55
CA SER A 77 -11.02 9.30 9.62
C SER A 77 -11.30 9.87 11.01
N LEU A 78 -10.63 9.35 12.06
CA LEU A 78 -10.86 9.80 13.43
C LEU A 78 -10.31 11.23 13.64
N PRO A 79 -11.02 12.08 14.40
CA PRO A 79 -10.51 13.39 14.75
C PRO A 79 -9.29 13.23 15.66
N LEU A 80 -8.18 13.86 15.28
CA LEU A 80 -7.00 13.92 16.13
C LEU A 80 -7.28 14.90 17.28
N THR A 81 -7.77 14.38 18.42
CA THR A 81 -7.91 15.18 19.63
C THR A 81 -6.52 15.55 20.15
N SER A 82 -6.14 16.80 19.98
CA SER A 82 -4.96 17.35 20.66
C SER A 82 -5.30 17.48 22.15
N ARG A 83 -4.61 16.72 23.00
CA ARG A 83 -4.68 16.87 24.45
C ARG A 83 -4.11 18.25 24.79
N LYS A 84 -4.96 19.23 25.12
CA LYS A 84 -4.51 20.49 25.74
C LYS A 84 -3.77 20.11 27.03
N THR A 85 -2.46 20.31 27.04
CA THR A 85 -1.60 20.23 28.23
C THR A 85 -2.22 21.13 29.29
N ARG A 86 -2.71 20.56 30.40
CA ARG A 86 -3.09 21.35 31.57
C ARG A 86 -1.82 22.00 32.09
N ALA A 87 -1.65 23.31 31.82
CA ALA A 87 -0.66 24.11 32.50
C ALA A 87 -0.95 24.03 34.01
N SER A 88 -0.01 23.45 34.74
CA SER A 88 0.01 23.36 36.19
C SER A 88 0.01 24.77 36.77
N THR A 89 -1.14 25.20 37.28
CA THR A 89 -1.24 26.35 38.19
C THR A 89 -0.61 25.94 39.52
N HIS A 90 0.67 26.25 39.71
CA HIS A 90 1.28 26.30 41.04
C HIS A 90 2.37 27.37 41.07
N ALA A 91 1.96 28.61 41.28
CA ALA A 91 2.80 29.69 41.76
C ALA A 91 1.88 30.69 42.49
N LEU A 92 1.77 30.52 43.81
CA LEU A 92 1.49 31.55 44.81
C LEU A 92 1.23 30.85 46.16
N ALA A 93 2.31 30.66 46.92
CA ALA A 93 2.33 30.66 48.38
C ALA A 93 3.75 31.06 48.81
#